data_AF-A0A660M168-F1
#
_entry.id   AF-A0A660M168-F1
#
_cell.length_a   1.000
_cell.length_b   1.000
_cell.length_c   1.000
_cell.angle_alpha   90.00
_cell.angle_beta   90.00
_cell.angle_gamma   90.00
#
_symmetry.space_group_name_H-M   'P 1'
#
loop_
_entity.id
_entity.type
_entity.pdbx_description
1 polymer ?
#
loop_
_entity_poly.entity_id
_entity_poly.type
_entity_poly.pdbx_seq_one_letter_code
_entity_poly.pdbx_strand_id
1 'polypeptide(L)'
;MMLDNTVRVDGKLVREYAAGIGNQSAVLAEYVAKSRKEAGEKIAQQAELAHHFKLDPGQIEALATGKLGIDAAGQPVTQLHVTDAAGRSYAFDARDDYVRDMSIAELFKVGSVEQKLNVVKQTGRLVDEHGNVIATGYNYDFRRSVEQAIIDTKFMQAVPALSDKSLKAVLNGEFYGDESLQYQSFRQILEGRIKTSTIANANANALAVMFADIDTSDLTRTQFNKLIEDSIRSEQKKLGDKGLPNSEADARQSLIKRFNKRRRNARKMAVQILNTPTVRQPMTDQAVDVLKEFAGDLYDGDDDDDD
;
A
#
# COMPACT_ATOMS: atom_id res chain seq x y z
N MET A 1 10.45 1.80 19.25
CA MET A 1 9.53 2.27 20.30
C MET A 1 10.40 2.64 21.50
N MET A 2 10.59 3.92 21.78
CA MET A 2 11.29 4.34 23.01
C MET A 2 10.39 3.94 24.19
N LEU A 3 10.98 3.27 25.19
CA LEU A 3 10.27 2.76 26.36
C LEU A 3 9.60 3.91 27.10
N ASP A 4 8.29 3.77 27.31
CA ASP A 4 7.50 4.66 28.15
C ASP A 4 8.03 4.60 29.60
N ASN A 5 8.37 5.77 30.16
CA ASN A 5 8.93 5.90 31.51
C ASN A 5 7.87 5.72 32.62
N THR A 6 6.64 5.35 32.27
CA THR A 6 5.54 5.19 33.23
C THR A 6 5.29 3.75 33.67
N VAL A 7 5.91 2.76 33.02
CA VAL A 7 5.63 1.34 33.30
C VAL A 7 6.31 0.86 34.60
N ARG A 8 5.50 0.31 35.51
CA ARG A 8 5.92 -0.24 36.81
C ARG A 8 5.63 -1.75 36.91
N VAL A 9 6.50 -2.47 37.62
CA VAL A 9 6.32 -3.89 38.00
C VAL A 9 6.56 -3.99 39.51
N ASP A 10 5.63 -4.60 40.25
CA ASP A 10 5.66 -4.72 41.72
C ASP A 10 5.91 -3.38 42.45
N GLY A 11 5.29 -2.30 41.95
CA GLY A 11 5.39 -0.95 42.51
C GLY A 11 6.66 -0.18 42.16
N LYS A 12 7.65 -0.80 41.52
CA LYS A 12 8.93 -0.20 41.08
C LYS A 12 8.95 0.08 39.59
N LEU A 13 9.67 1.12 39.16
CA LEU A 13 9.83 1.44 37.73
C LEU A 13 10.61 0.30 37.05
N VAL A 14 10.25 -0.05 35.81
CA VAL A 14 10.95 -1.10 35.04
C VAL A 14 12.46 -0.83 34.92
N ARG A 15 12.88 0.45 34.97
CA ARG A 15 14.30 0.84 35.02
C ARG A 15 14.99 0.62 36.38
N GLU A 16 14.27 0.52 37.49
CA GLU A 16 14.85 0.25 38.81
C GLU A 16 15.30 -1.22 38.95
N TYR A 17 14.72 -2.12 38.15
CA TYR A 17 15.26 -3.46 37.94
C TYR A 17 16.50 -3.48 37.02
N ALA A 18 16.84 -2.36 36.37
CA ALA A 18 17.92 -2.25 35.41
C ALA A 18 19.32 -2.06 36.02
N ALA A 19 19.49 -2.16 37.34
CA ALA A 19 20.81 -2.16 37.97
C ALA A 19 21.55 -3.52 37.91
N GLY A 20 20.88 -4.61 37.48
CA GLY A 20 21.48 -5.94 37.32
C GLY A 20 21.72 -6.30 35.86
N ILE A 21 22.97 -6.19 35.40
CA ILE A 21 23.41 -6.43 34.01
C ILE A 21 23.37 -7.94 33.73
N GLY A 22 22.34 -8.44 33.04
CA GLY A 22 22.29 -9.84 32.56
C GLY A 22 20.88 -10.37 32.24
N ASN A 23 19.88 -10.05 33.06
CA ASN A 23 18.49 -10.53 32.90
C ASN A 23 17.57 -9.57 32.12
N GLN A 24 18.08 -8.40 31.72
CA GLN A 24 17.31 -7.33 31.09
C GLN A 24 16.73 -7.72 29.73
N SER A 25 17.52 -8.42 28.90
CA SER A 25 17.08 -8.86 27.58
C SER A 25 16.05 -9.99 27.68
N ALA A 26 16.21 -10.91 28.64
CA ALA A 26 15.32 -12.05 28.83
C ALA A 26 13.97 -11.64 29.42
N VAL A 27 13.94 -10.84 30.50
CA VAL A 27 12.69 -10.37 31.13
C VAL A 27 11.93 -9.41 30.20
N LEU A 28 12.65 -8.54 29.48
CA LEU A 28 12.04 -7.68 28.47
C LEU A 28 11.52 -8.51 27.29
N ALA A 29 12.27 -9.50 26.82
CA ALA A 29 11.82 -10.37 25.73
C ALA A 29 10.60 -11.20 26.13
N GLU A 30 10.55 -11.70 27.37
CA GLU A 30 9.41 -12.45 27.90
C GLU A 30 8.19 -11.56 28.08
N TYR A 31 8.35 -10.35 28.61
CA TYR A 31 7.27 -9.36 28.68
C TYR A 31 6.75 -8.97 27.31
N VAL A 32 7.65 -8.71 26.35
CA VAL A 32 7.29 -8.40 24.96
C VAL A 32 6.60 -9.60 24.31
N ALA A 33 7.06 -10.82 24.55
CA ALA A 33 6.43 -12.04 24.03
C ALA A 33 5.03 -12.25 24.62
N LYS A 34 4.86 -12.05 25.93
CA LYS A 34 3.57 -12.13 26.61
C LYS A 34 2.60 -11.06 26.11
N SER A 35 3.04 -9.81 26.03
CA SER A 35 2.24 -8.70 25.50
C SER A 35 1.81 -8.96 24.04
N ARG A 36 2.72 -9.46 23.19
CA ARG A 36 2.39 -9.87 21.82
C ARG A 36 1.40 -11.03 21.77
N LYS A 37 1.54 -12.01 22.68
CA LYS A 37 0.63 -13.15 22.79
C LYS A 37 -0.77 -12.69 23.19
N GLU A 38 -0.88 -11.87 24.23
CA GLU A 38 -2.16 -11.30 24.69
C GLU A 38 -2.81 -10.43 23.60
N ALA A 39 -2.02 -9.63 22.89
CA ALA A 39 -2.51 -8.86 21.74
C ALA A 39 -3.03 -9.79 20.63
N GLY A 40 -2.29 -10.85 20.31
CA GLY A 40 -2.70 -11.86 19.33
C GLY A 40 -3.99 -12.59 19.73
N GLU A 41 -4.14 -12.95 21.00
CA GLU A 41 -5.35 -13.57 21.54
C GLU A 41 -6.57 -12.63 21.43
N LYS A 42 -6.40 -11.34 21.73
CA LYS A 42 -7.48 -10.34 21.57
C LYS A 42 -7.86 -10.16 20.11
N ILE A 43 -6.90 -10.04 19.20
CA ILE A 43 -7.16 -9.94 17.75
C ILE A 43 -7.91 -11.18 17.26
N ALA A 44 -7.50 -12.37 17.69
CA ALA A 44 -8.16 -13.62 17.32
C ALA A 44 -9.60 -13.69 17.84
N GLN A 45 -9.86 -13.29 19.08
CA GLN A 45 -11.21 -13.19 19.64
C GLN A 45 -12.08 -12.21 18.85
N GLN A 46 -11.55 -11.02 18.53
CA GLN A 46 -12.28 -10.02 17.74
C GLN A 46 -12.56 -10.51 16.31
N ALA A 47 -11.64 -11.27 15.71
CA ALA A 47 -11.82 -11.85 14.39
C ALA A 47 -12.92 -12.93 14.40
N GLU A 48 -12.91 -13.79 15.41
CA GLU A 48 -13.96 -14.80 15.60
C GLU A 48 -15.33 -14.15 15.81
N LEU A 49 -15.39 -13.07 16.59
CA LEU A 49 -16.59 -12.25 16.74
C LEU A 49 -17.03 -11.70 15.38
N ALA A 50 -16.16 -11.02 14.64
CA ALA A 50 -16.49 -10.44 13.33
C ALA A 50 -17.08 -11.48 12.35
N HIS A 51 -16.51 -12.69 12.31
CA HIS A 51 -17.04 -13.80 11.52
C HIS A 51 -18.41 -14.27 12.00
N HIS A 52 -18.62 -14.36 13.33
CA HIS A 52 -19.89 -14.75 13.92
C HIS A 52 -21.01 -13.75 13.58
N PHE A 53 -20.72 -12.45 13.55
CA PHE A 53 -21.69 -11.40 13.19
C PHE A 53 -21.83 -11.15 11.69
N LYS A 54 -21.02 -11.81 10.85
CA LYS A 54 -21.05 -11.70 9.38
C LYS A 54 -20.96 -10.26 8.88
N LEU A 55 -19.99 -9.51 9.41
CA LEU A 55 -19.73 -8.14 8.95
C LEU A 55 -19.52 -8.12 7.42
N ASP A 56 -20.19 -7.22 6.72
CA ASP A 56 -19.97 -7.04 5.29
C ASP A 56 -18.64 -6.30 5.02
N PRO A 57 -18.07 -6.41 3.81
CA PRO A 57 -16.80 -5.75 3.49
C PRO A 57 -16.80 -4.23 3.69
N GLY A 58 -17.94 -3.56 3.54
CA GLY A 58 -18.06 -2.12 3.78
C GLY A 58 -17.98 -1.79 5.27
N GLN A 59 -18.62 -2.58 6.13
CA GLN A 59 -18.48 -2.47 7.59
C GLN A 59 -17.04 -2.75 8.05
N ILE A 60 -16.41 -3.76 7.48
CA ILE A 60 -15.01 -4.10 7.78
C ILE A 60 -14.09 -2.97 7.32
N GLU A 61 -14.29 -2.39 6.13
CA GLU A 61 -13.54 -1.23 5.66
C GLU A 61 -13.75 -0.01 6.56
N ALA A 62 -14.98 0.24 6.99
CA ALA A 62 -15.31 1.35 7.88
C ALA A 62 -14.59 1.22 9.24
N LEU A 63 -14.52 0.01 9.81
CA LEU A 63 -13.71 -0.28 10.99
C LEU A 63 -12.20 -0.17 10.67
N ALA A 64 -11.75 -0.73 9.54
CA ALA A 64 -10.36 -0.70 9.09
C ALA A 64 -9.87 0.68 8.66
N THR A 65 -10.75 1.66 8.43
CA THR A 65 -10.42 3.09 8.19
C THR A 65 -10.85 4.03 9.33
N GLY A 66 -11.64 3.56 10.28
CA GLY A 66 -12.10 4.33 11.43
C GLY A 66 -13.25 5.28 11.06
N LYS A 67 -13.78 5.15 9.84
CA LYS A 67 -14.83 5.98 9.27
C LYS A 67 -16.17 5.26 9.32
N LEU A 68 -16.80 5.26 10.49
CA LEU A 68 -18.16 4.72 10.63
C LEU A 68 -19.26 5.72 10.20
N GLY A 69 -18.88 6.90 9.74
CA GLY A 69 -19.80 7.96 9.31
C GLY A 69 -20.12 8.97 10.41
N ILE A 70 -21.23 9.69 10.24
CA ILE A 70 -21.75 10.66 11.20
C ILE A 70 -23.18 10.28 11.59
N ASP A 71 -23.55 10.59 12.83
CA ASP A 71 -24.91 10.39 13.33
C ASP A 71 -25.87 11.50 12.89
N ALA A 72 -27.14 11.41 13.30
CA ALA A 72 -28.17 12.40 12.97
C ALA A 72 -27.89 13.80 13.55
N ALA A 73 -27.00 13.91 14.55
CA ALA A 73 -26.55 15.15 15.14
C ALA A 73 -25.23 15.67 14.52
N GLY A 74 -24.74 14.99 13.46
CA GLY A 74 -23.50 15.33 12.76
C GLY A 74 -22.23 14.94 13.54
N GLN A 75 -22.33 14.13 14.58
CA GLN A 75 -21.18 13.67 15.37
C GLN A 75 -20.57 12.41 14.76
N PRO A 76 -19.24 12.23 14.79
CA PRO A 76 -18.60 11.01 14.30
C PRO A 76 -19.10 9.77 15.04
N VAL A 77 -19.54 8.76 14.29
CA VAL A 77 -19.86 7.45 14.86
C VAL A 77 -18.55 6.78 15.25
N THR A 78 -18.46 6.33 16.49
CA THR A 78 -17.24 5.68 17.03
C THR A 78 -17.42 4.18 17.24
N GLN A 79 -18.65 3.68 17.21
CA GLN A 79 -18.95 2.26 17.44
C GLN A 79 -19.89 1.72 16.38
N LEU A 80 -19.54 0.56 15.83
CA LEU A 80 -20.41 -0.22 14.97
C LEU A 80 -21.19 -1.21 15.84
N HIS A 81 -22.50 -1.02 15.91
CA HIS A 81 -23.38 -1.95 16.61
C HIS A 81 -23.89 -3.02 15.66
N VAL A 82 -23.71 -4.29 16.04
CA VAL A 82 -24.22 -5.44 15.29
C VAL A 82 -24.98 -6.39 16.19
N THR A 83 -25.92 -7.13 15.61
CA THR A 83 -26.77 -8.06 16.34
C THR A 83 -26.56 -9.46 15.80
N ASP A 84 -26.33 -10.46 16.66
CA ASP A 84 -26.26 -11.85 16.19
C ASP A 84 -27.63 -12.44 15.85
N ALA A 85 -27.61 -13.66 15.33
CA ALA A 85 -28.80 -14.46 15.07
C ALA A 85 -29.64 -14.77 16.33
N ALA A 86 -29.09 -14.60 17.53
CA ALA A 86 -29.79 -14.78 18.81
C ALA A 86 -30.37 -13.46 19.36
N GLY A 87 -30.24 -12.34 18.64
CA GLY A 87 -30.76 -11.03 19.06
C GLY A 87 -29.86 -10.29 20.07
N ARG A 88 -28.64 -10.78 20.33
CA ARG A 88 -27.68 -10.12 21.22
C ARG A 88 -26.91 -9.05 20.46
N SER A 89 -26.81 -7.86 21.04
CA SER A 89 -26.10 -6.72 20.44
C SER A 89 -24.66 -6.63 20.93
N TYR A 90 -23.75 -6.36 20.01
CA TYR A 90 -22.31 -6.19 20.24
C TYR A 90 -21.85 -4.89 19.59
N ALA A 91 -20.82 -4.27 20.17
CA ALA A 91 -20.26 -3.01 19.70
C ALA A 91 -18.78 -3.20 19.36
N PHE A 92 -18.40 -2.83 18.15
CA PHE A 92 -17.00 -2.72 17.72
C PHE A 92 -16.60 -1.24 17.74
N ASP A 93 -15.72 -0.86 18.66
CA ASP A 93 -15.21 0.52 18.73
C ASP A 93 -14.12 0.72 17.70
N ALA A 94 -14.32 1.64 16.76
CA ALA A 94 -13.36 1.98 15.72
C ALA A 94 -12.08 2.65 16.27
N ARG A 95 -12.07 3.04 17.56
CA ARG A 95 -10.88 3.55 18.25
C ARG A 95 -10.09 2.48 18.98
N ASP A 96 -10.61 1.25 19.04
CA ASP A 96 -9.88 0.12 19.62
C ASP A 96 -8.85 -0.40 18.61
N ASP A 97 -7.57 -0.30 18.96
CA ASP A 97 -6.46 -0.77 18.13
C ASP A 97 -6.60 -2.25 17.73
N TYR A 98 -7.17 -3.10 18.58
CA TYR A 98 -7.38 -4.52 18.26
C TYR A 98 -8.49 -4.72 17.24
N VAL A 99 -9.56 -3.92 17.31
CA VAL A 99 -10.63 -3.92 16.30
C VAL A 99 -10.09 -3.43 14.97
N ARG A 100 -9.24 -2.40 14.99
CA ARG A 100 -8.56 -1.84 13.81
C ARG A 100 -7.63 -2.86 13.15
N ASP A 101 -6.73 -3.48 13.92
CA ASP A 101 -5.81 -4.50 13.43
C ASP A 101 -6.54 -5.72 12.83
N MET A 102 -7.57 -6.20 13.55
CA MET A 102 -8.42 -7.28 13.07
C MET A 102 -9.11 -6.91 11.75
N SER A 103 -9.71 -5.71 11.68
CA SER A 103 -10.46 -5.28 10.50
C SER A 103 -9.55 -5.09 9.29
N ILE A 104 -8.33 -4.60 9.48
CA ILE A 104 -7.32 -4.53 8.40
C ILE A 104 -6.99 -5.94 7.91
N ALA A 105 -6.65 -6.87 8.82
CA ALA A 105 -6.32 -8.23 8.44
C ALA A 105 -7.47 -8.93 7.70
N GLU A 106 -8.70 -8.74 8.16
CA GLU A 106 -9.88 -9.34 7.55
C GLU A 106 -10.24 -8.69 6.21
N LEU A 107 -10.18 -7.36 6.10
CA LEU A 107 -10.41 -6.65 4.85
C LEU A 107 -9.49 -7.15 3.74
N PHE A 108 -8.23 -7.46 4.05
CA PHE A 108 -7.29 -7.96 3.06
C PHE A 108 -7.59 -9.39 2.59
N LYS A 109 -8.35 -10.17 3.36
CA LYS A 109 -8.86 -11.48 2.93
C LYS A 109 -10.13 -11.35 2.08
N VAL A 110 -11.12 -10.59 2.55
CA VAL A 110 -12.49 -10.62 1.97
C VAL A 110 -12.87 -9.39 1.15
N GLY A 111 -12.17 -8.27 1.34
CA GLY A 111 -12.47 -7.00 0.69
C GLY A 111 -12.13 -6.97 -0.80
N SER A 112 -12.68 -5.99 -1.50
CA SER A 112 -12.29 -5.70 -2.89
C SER A 112 -10.88 -5.11 -2.95
N VAL A 113 -10.30 -5.09 -4.17
CA VAL A 113 -8.98 -4.46 -4.38
C VAL A 113 -9.00 -2.97 -4.05
N GLU A 114 -10.11 -2.29 -4.34
CA GLU A 114 -10.28 -0.87 -4.08
C GLU A 114 -10.33 -0.57 -2.58
N GLN A 115 -11.07 -1.36 -1.81
CA GLN A 115 -11.15 -1.19 -0.36
C GLN A 115 -9.80 -1.42 0.32
N LYS A 116 -9.06 -2.46 -0.13
CA LYS A 116 -7.69 -2.71 0.34
C LYS A 116 -6.78 -1.53 0.01
N LEU A 117 -6.86 -1.01 -1.21
CA LEU A 117 -6.10 0.17 -1.63
C LEU A 117 -6.44 1.42 -0.82
N ASN A 118 -7.71 1.64 -0.46
CA ASN A 118 -8.11 2.75 0.41
C ASN A 118 -7.38 2.68 1.76
N VAL A 119 -7.28 1.50 2.36
CA VAL A 119 -6.49 1.31 3.60
C VAL A 119 -5.00 1.59 3.36
N VAL A 120 -4.40 1.11 2.27
CA VAL A 120 -2.98 1.37 1.96
C VAL A 120 -2.70 2.86 1.74
N LYS A 121 -3.56 3.56 0.99
CA LYS A 121 -3.45 5.00 0.71
C LYS A 121 -3.55 5.87 1.96
N GLN A 122 -4.07 5.34 3.06
CA GLN A 122 -4.22 6.04 4.34
C GLN A 122 -3.10 5.72 5.33
N THR A 123 -2.04 5.05 4.89
CA THR A 123 -0.88 4.72 5.75
C THR A 123 0.12 5.86 5.87
N GLY A 124 0.09 6.82 4.94
CA GLY A 124 1.05 7.91 4.90
C GLY A 124 0.64 9.16 5.67
N ARG A 125 1.49 10.18 5.55
CA ARG A 125 1.26 11.54 6.03
C ARG A 125 1.27 12.52 4.87
N LEU A 126 0.45 13.56 4.98
CA LEU A 126 0.46 14.70 4.09
C LEU A 126 1.47 15.71 4.63
N VAL A 127 2.39 16.17 3.76
CA VAL A 127 3.40 17.17 4.09
C VAL A 127 3.24 18.41 3.23
N ASP A 128 3.53 19.58 3.78
CA ASP A 128 3.60 20.82 3.03
C ASP A 128 4.92 20.96 2.25
N GLU A 129 5.07 22.05 1.50
CA GLU A 129 6.27 22.36 0.70
C GLU A 129 7.55 22.53 1.55
N HIS A 130 7.40 22.77 2.85
CA HIS A 130 8.50 22.92 3.81
C HIS A 130 8.84 21.61 4.53
N GLY A 131 8.11 20.53 4.24
CA GLY A 131 8.28 19.22 4.85
C GLY A 131 7.60 19.07 6.22
N ASN A 132 6.74 20.01 6.62
CA ASN A 132 5.95 19.89 7.85
C ASN A 132 4.77 18.96 7.62
N VAL A 133 4.45 18.13 8.62
CA VAL A 133 3.29 17.23 8.57
C VAL A 133 2.02 18.05 8.82
N ILE A 134 1.14 18.09 7.82
CA ILE A 134 -0.15 18.79 7.88
C ILE A 134 -1.33 17.87 8.16
N ALA A 135 -1.23 16.58 7.81
CA ALA A 135 -2.21 15.56 8.20
C ALA A 135 -1.58 14.17 8.20
N THR A 136 -2.20 13.23 8.92
CA THR A 136 -1.88 11.80 8.87
C THR A 136 -3.09 11.04 8.37
N GLY A 137 -2.87 10.04 7.52
CA GLY A 137 -3.94 9.13 7.13
C GLY A 137 -4.43 8.30 8.31
N TYR A 138 -5.66 7.81 8.23
CA TYR A 138 -6.31 7.07 9.31
C TYR A 138 -5.55 5.81 9.73
N ASN A 139 -4.81 5.22 8.79
CA ASN A 139 -4.05 3.99 8.99
C ASN A 139 -2.57 4.26 9.26
N TYR A 140 -2.19 5.51 9.54
CA TYR A 140 -0.81 5.86 9.85
C TYR A 140 -0.28 4.98 10.99
N ASP A 141 -0.91 4.95 12.15
CA ASP A 141 -0.40 4.15 13.28
C ASP A 141 -0.50 2.62 13.06
N PHE A 142 -1.29 2.19 12.08
CA PHE A 142 -1.52 0.79 11.70
C PHE A 142 -0.69 0.33 10.50
N ARG A 143 0.30 1.12 10.07
CA ARG A 143 1.21 0.84 8.94
C ARG A 143 1.78 -0.57 8.91
N ARG A 144 2.17 -1.08 10.08
CA ARG A 144 2.75 -2.41 10.22
C ARG A 144 1.72 -3.52 9.96
N SER A 145 0.50 -3.34 10.45
CA SER A 145 -0.61 -4.27 10.22
C SER A 145 -1.03 -4.28 8.76
N VAL A 146 -1.05 -3.12 8.11
CA VAL A 146 -1.29 -3.01 6.66
C VAL A 146 -0.19 -3.70 5.86
N GLU A 147 1.09 -3.46 6.18
CA GLU A 147 2.21 -4.14 5.52
C GLU A 147 2.10 -5.67 5.64
N GLN A 148 1.88 -6.17 6.86
CA GLN A 148 1.74 -7.60 7.11
C GLN A 148 0.56 -8.19 6.32
N ALA A 149 -0.58 -7.50 6.31
CA ALA A 149 -1.76 -7.92 5.57
C ALA A 149 -1.52 -7.97 4.05
N ILE A 150 -0.77 -7.01 3.48
CA ILE A 150 -0.35 -7.04 2.07
C ILE A 150 0.51 -8.28 1.77
N ILE A 151 1.45 -8.60 2.64
CA ILE A 151 2.36 -9.74 2.50
C ILE A 151 1.59 -11.07 2.59
N ASP A 152 0.80 -11.24 3.65
CA ASP A 152 0.10 -12.49 3.96
C ASP A 152 -0.90 -12.89 2.86
N THR A 153 -1.57 -11.88 2.29
CA THR A 153 -2.58 -12.09 1.23
C THR A 153 -2.00 -12.00 -0.18
N LYS A 154 -0.68 -11.78 -0.31
CA LYS A 154 0.01 -11.57 -1.59
C LYS A 154 -0.62 -10.45 -2.43
N PHE A 155 -1.17 -9.43 -1.79
CA PHE A 155 -1.95 -8.37 -2.45
C PHE A 155 -1.15 -7.60 -3.54
N MET A 156 0.18 -7.58 -3.44
CA MET A 156 1.08 -7.03 -4.46
C MET A 156 0.92 -7.68 -5.84
N GLN A 157 0.39 -8.90 -5.93
CA GLN A 157 0.10 -9.55 -7.21
C GLN A 157 -1.05 -8.87 -7.96
N ALA A 158 -2.04 -8.35 -7.21
CA ALA A 158 -3.20 -7.66 -7.76
C ALA A 158 -2.93 -6.17 -8.02
N VAL A 159 -1.91 -5.59 -7.38
CA VAL A 159 -1.57 -4.16 -7.51
C VAL A 159 -0.08 -4.01 -7.84
N PRO A 160 0.30 -3.91 -9.12
CA PRO A 160 1.69 -3.84 -9.55
C PRO A 160 2.49 -2.66 -8.97
N ALA A 161 1.82 -1.58 -8.57
CA ALA A 161 2.42 -0.45 -7.88
C ALA A 161 3.02 -0.84 -6.51
N LEU A 162 2.51 -1.91 -5.89
CA LEU A 162 2.99 -2.42 -4.61
C LEU A 162 4.16 -3.40 -4.82
N SER A 163 5.26 -3.14 -4.12
CA SER A 163 6.51 -3.92 -4.16
C SER A 163 7.30 -3.71 -2.87
N ASP A 164 8.43 -4.39 -2.70
CA ASP A 164 9.32 -4.21 -1.54
C ASP A 164 9.68 -2.74 -1.24
N LYS A 165 9.77 -1.89 -2.28
CA LYS A 165 10.08 -0.48 -2.13
C LYS A 165 8.89 0.35 -1.67
N SER A 166 7.70 0.05 -2.17
CA SER A 166 6.49 0.75 -1.71
C SER A 166 6.05 0.24 -0.33
N LEU A 167 6.32 -1.02 0.03
CA LEU A 167 6.11 -1.53 1.38
C LEU A 167 6.97 -0.77 2.40
N LYS A 168 8.22 -0.44 2.05
CA LYS A 168 9.03 0.47 2.86
C LYS A 168 8.41 1.86 2.97
N ALA A 169 7.87 2.41 1.88
CA ALA A 169 7.17 3.69 1.91
C ALA A 169 5.91 3.63 2.79
N VAL A 170 5.15 2.53 2.74
CA VAL A 170 4.02 2.25 3.64
C VAL A 170 4.52 2.26 5.09
N LEU A 171 5.53 1.47 5.44
CA LEU A 171 6.06 1.43 6.80
C LEU A 171 6.56 2.77 7.32
N ASN A 172 7.21 3.54 6.45
CA ASN A 172 7.78 4.85 6.80
C ASN A 172 6.72 5.97 6.88
N GLY A 173 5.47 5.69 6.50
CA GLY A 173 4.42 6.72 6.49
C GLY A 173 4.53 7.68 5.32
N GLU A 174 5.07 7.22 4.20
CA GLU A 174 5.27 7.97 2.97
C GLU A 174 4.25 7.61 1.88
N PHE A 175 3.38 6.63 2.12
CA PHE A 175 2.36 6.20 1.16
C PHE A 175 0.99 6.82 1.49
N TYR A 176 0.78 8.03 1.00
CA TYR A 176 -0.47 8.79 1.18
C TYR A 176 -1.16 9.07 -0.15
N GLY A 177 -2.47 8.78 -0.21
CA GLY A 177 -3.34 9.16 -1.31
C GLY A 177 -3.06 8.49 -2.66
N ASP A 178 -3.76 8.98 -3.68
CA ASP A 178 -3.59 8.54 -5.08
C ASP A 178 -2.26 9.01 -5.65
N GLU A 179 -1.70 10.10 -5.12
CA GLU A 179 -0.36 10.62 -5.45
C GLU A 179 0.69 9.52 -5.27
N SER A 180 0.69 8.85 -4.12
CA SER A 180 1.67 7.81 -3.82
C SER A 180 1.47 6.57 -4.69
N LEU A 181 0.21 6.21 -4.97
CA LEU A 181 -0.09 5.09 -5.85
C LEU A 181 0.42 5.36 -7.27
N GLN A 182 0.13 6.53 -7.84
CA GLN A 182 0.59 6.95 -9.17
C GLN A 182 2.13 7.05 -9.23
N TYR A 183 2.76 7.63 -8.20
CA TYR A 183 4.22 7.72 -8.12
C TYR A 183 4.88 6.33 -8.11
N GLN A 184 4.42 5.40 -7.26
CA GLN A 184 5.01 4.06 -7.19
C GLN A 184 4.75 3.25 -8.47
N SER A 185 3.59 3.43 -9.11
CA SER A 185 3.30 2.88 -10.44
C SER A 185 4.34 3.29 -11.48
N PHE A 186 4.58 4.59 -11.64
CA PHE A 186 5.58 5.09 -12.58
C PHE A 186 7.00 4.70 -12.19
N ARG A 187 7.29 4.59 -10.90
CA ARG A 187 8.56 4.06 -10.42
C ARG A 187 8.80 2.62 -10.87
N GLN A 188 7.79 1.75 -10.84
CA GLN A 188 7.95 0.37 -11.33
C GLN A 188 8.29 0.32 -12.82
N ILE A 189 7.64 1.17 -13.64
CA ILE A 189 7.97 1.34 -15.06
C ILE A 189 9.39 1.86 -15.20
N LEU A 190 9.72 2.97 -14.54
CA LEU A 190 11.03 3.60 -14.63
C LEU A 190 12.14 2.65 -14.18
N GLU A 191 11.90 1.79 -13.18
CA GLU A 191 12.85 0.81 -12.65
C GLU A 191 12.88 -0.51 -13.43
N GLY A 192 11.93 -0.73 -14.34
CA GLY A 192 11.90 -1.90 -15.24
C GLY A 192 11.60 -3.20 -14.49
N ARG A 193 10.78 -3.11 -13.44
CA ARG A 193 10.47 -4.23 -12.53
C ARG A 193 9.19 -4.99 -12.89
N ILE A 194 8.51 -4.55 -13.94
CA ILE A 194 7.24 -5.11 -14.40
C ILE A 194 7.52 -6.43 -15.12
N LYS A 195 6.74 -7.46 -14.78
CA LYS A 195 6.79 -8.78 -15.41
C LYS A 195 5.43 -9.10 -16.01
N THR A 196 5.42 -9.92 -17.05
CA THR A 196 4.19 -10.43 -17.69
C THR A 196 3.22 -11.04 -16.68
N SER A 197 3.73 -11.86 -15.73
CA SER A 197 2.92 -12.46 -14.68
C SER A 197 2.31 -11.43 -13.72
N THR A 198 2.97 -10.29 -13.50
CA THR A 198 2.45 -9.22 -12.65
C THR A 198 1.30 -8.50 -13.34
N ILE A 199 1.42 -8.22 -14.64
CA ILE A 199 0.36 -7.60 -15.43
C ILE A 199 -0.86 -8.53 -15.53
N ALA A 200 -0.63 -9.82 -15.80
CA ALA A 200 -1.71 -10.80 -16.00
C ALA A 200 -2.54 -11.09 -14.74
N ASN A 201 -2.02 -10.83 -13.53
CA ASN A 201 -2.76 -11.03 -12.28
C ASN A 201 -3.27 -9.71 -11.68
N ALA A 202 -2.98 -8.58 -12.32
CA ALA A 202 -3.33 -7.27 -11.81
C ALA A 202 -4.82 -6.97 -11.97
N ASN A 203 -5.34 -6.19 -11.03
CA ASN A 203 -6.67 -5.63 -11.11
C ASN A 203 -6.74 -4.52 -12.17
N ALA A 204 -7.89 -4.39 -12.85
CA ALA A 204 -8.13 -3.39 -13.89
C ALA A 204 -7.80 -1.95 -13.43
N ASN A 205 -8.24 -1.53 -12.25
CA ASN A 205 -7.99 -0.17 -11.75
C ASN A 205 -6.50 0.04 -11.45
N ALA A 206 -5.81 -0.99 -10.94
CA ALA A 206 -4.38 -0.92 -10.69
C ALA A 206 -3.58 -0.82 -12.00
N LEU A 207 -4.01 -1.52 -13.06
CA LEU A 207 -3.44 -1.40 -14.40
C LEU A 207 -3.70 -0.02 -15.01
N ALA A 208 -4.91 0.51 -14.86
CA ALA A 208 -5.27 1.83 -15.36
C ALA A 208 -4.40 2.94 -14.73
N VAL A 209 -4.20 2.90 -13.41
CA VAL A 209 -3.28 3.83 -12.72
C VAL A 209 -1.83 3.62 -13.19
N MET A 210 -1.41 2.37 -13.34
CA MET A 210 -0.05 2.05 -13.77
C MET A 210 0.28 2.59 -15.15
N PHE A 211 -0.67 2.46 -16.07
CA PHE A 211 -0.50 2.74 -17.49
C PHE A 211 -1.14 4.05 -17.95
N ALA A 212 -1.67 4.86 -17.04
CA ALA A 212 -2.15 6.21 -17.35
C ALA A 212 -1.12 6.99 -18.17
N ASP A 213 -1.57 7.69 -19.21
CA ASP A 213 -0.70 8.60 -19.95
C ASP A 213 -0.28 9.75 -19.05
N ILE A 214 0.96 10.22 -19.25
CA ILE A 214 1.55 11.26 -18.41
C ILE A 214 0.68 12.52 -18.40
N ASP A 215 0.04 12.81 -19.53
CA ASP A 215 -0.79 14.00 -19.74
C ASP A 215 -2.29 13.80 -19.48
N THR A 216 -2.73 12.62 -19.01
CA THR A 216 -4.15 12.35 -18.73
C THR A 216 -4.71 13.25 -17.63
N SER A 217 -3.90 13.64 -16.64
CA SER A 217 -4.33 14.51 -15.55
C SER A 217 -3.16 15.29 -14.92
N ASP A 218 -3.47 16.37 -14.21
CA ASP A 218 -2.47 17.14 -13.46
C ASP A 218 -1.80 16.29 -12.37
N LEU A 219 -2.55 15.39 -11.72
CA LEU A 219 -2.00 14.43 -10.77
C LEU A 219 -0.93 13.56 -11.44
N THR A 220 -1.26 12.98 -12.59
CA THR A 220 -0.37 12.07 -13.32
C THR A 220 0.91 12.80 -13.76
N ARG A 221 0.78 13.99 -14.34
CA ARG A 221 1.92 14.82 -14.76
C ARG A 221 2.80 15.20 -13.57
N THR A 222 2.19 15.60 -12.47
CA THR A 222 2.90 15.99 -11.24
C THR A 222 3.71 14.83 -10.67
N GLN A 223 3.11 13.65 -10.54
CA GLN A 223 3.81 12.49 -9.99
C GLN A 223 4.91 11.97 -10.93
N PHE A 224 4.72 12.06 -12.24
CA PHE A 224 5.78 11.77 -13.20
C PHE A 224 6.97 12.73 -13.04
N ASN A 225 6.71 14.04 -13.02
CA ASN A 225 7.77 15.05 -12.87
C ASN A 225 8.52 14.89 -11.54
N LYS A 226 7.79 14.65 -10.45
CA LYS A 226 8.39 14.35 -9.14
C LYS A 226 9.29 13.14 -9.18
N LEU A 227 8.85 12.04 -9.79
CA LEU A 227 9.67 10.83 -9.93
C LEU A 227 10.97 11.10 -10.70
N ILE A 228 10.89 11.87 -11.79
CA ILE A 228 12.06 12.25 -12.57
C ILE A 228 13.01 13.08 -11.70
N GLU A 229 12.50 14.10 -11.02
CA GLU A 229 13.28 14.98 -10.14
C GLU A 229 13.99 14.22 -9.02
N ASP A 230 13.26 13.36 -8.30
CA ASP A 230 13.81 12.49 -7.24
C ASP A 230 14.93 11.57 -7.77
N SER A 231 14.91 11.25 -9.06
CA SER A 231 15.86 10.33 -9.70
C SER A 231 17.09 11.03 -10.30
N ILE A 232 17.07 12.36 -10.49
CA ILE A 232 18.11 13.13 -11.21
C ILE A 232 19.49 12.86 -10.63
N ARG A 233 19.69 13.09 -9.32
CA ARG A 233 21.01 12.96 -8.69
C ARG A 233 21.62 11.58 -8.88
N SER A 234 20.79 10.54 -8.75
CA SER A 234 21.21 9.16 -8.94
C SER A 234 21.61 8.87 -10.39
N GLU A 235 20.94 9.53 -11.34
CA GLU A 235 21.21 9.36 -12.75
C GLU A 235 22.44 10.13 -13.21
N GLN A 236 22.63 11.38 -12.75
CA GLN A 236 23.85 12.15 -13.01
C GLN A 236 25.10 11.39 -12.56
N LYS A 237 25.03 10.74 -11.40
CA LYS A 237 26.11 9.86 -10.95
C LYS A 237 26.37 8.72 -11.94
N LYS A 238 25.33 7.98 -12.35
CA LYS A 238 25.46 6.87 -13.32
C LYS A 238 25.99 7.31 -14.68
N LEU A 239 25.63 8.52 -15.13
CA LEU A 239 26.13 9.07 -16.40
C LEU A 239 27.60 9.47 -16.27
N GLY A 240 27.97 10.14 -15.17
CA GLY A 240 29.35 10.48 -14.85
C GLY A 240 30.26 9.25 -14.75
N ASP A 241 29.80 8.20 -14.07
CA ASP A 241 30.51 6.92 -13.94
C ASP A 241 30.75 6.25 -15.30
N LYS A 242 29.97 6.59 -16.33
CA LYS A 242 30.10 6.09 -17.71
C LYS A 242 30.86 7.05 -18.65
N GLY A 243 31.35 8.18 -18.14
CA GLY A 243 31.98 9.22 -18.96
C GLY A 243 31.01 9.92 -19.93
N LEU A 244 29.71 9.89 -19.64
CA LEU A 244 28.67 10.55 -20.45
C LEU A 244 28.37 11.96 -19.91
N PRO A 245 27.82 12.87 -20.75
CA PRO A 245 27.25 14.14 -20.27
C PRO A 245 26.26 13.88 -19.14
N ASN A 246 26.46 14.58 -18.02
CA ASN A 246 25.74 14.33 -16.77
C ASN A 246 25.17 15.61 -16.15
N SER A 247 24.89 16.63 -16.98
CA SER A 247 24.13 17.78 -16.54
C SER A 247 22.74 17.35 -16.07
N GLU A 248 22.04 18.23 -15.35
CA GLU A 248 20.66 17.96 -14.93
C GLU A 248 19.75 17.69 -16.13
N ALA A 249 19.91 18.44 -17.21
CA ALA A 249 19.17 18.26 -18.45
C ALA A 249 19.44 16.88 -19.08
N ASP A 250 20.71 16.45 -19.13
CA ASP A 250 21.09 15.14 -19.66
C ASP A 250 20.48 14.00 -18.83
N ALA A 251 20.54 14.12 -17.50
CA ALA A 251 19.95 13.15 -16.59
C ALA A 251 18.43 13.06 -16.75
N ARG A 252 17.75 14.21 -16.84
CA ARG A 252 16.31 14.29 -17.09
C ARG A 252 15.93 13.60 -18.41
N GLN A 253 16.63 13.93 -19.51
CA GLN A 253 16.39 13.30 -20.81
C GLN A 253 16.66 11.79 -20.77
N SER A 254 17.74 11.35 -20.13
CA SER A 254 18.05 9.92 -19.93
C SER A 254 16.95 9.19 -19.16
N LEU A 255 16.40 9.78 -18.10
CA LEU A 255 15.29 9.22 -17.32
C LEU A 255 14.02 9.10 -18.14
N ILE A 256 13.62 10.15 -18.85
CA ILE A 256 12.43 10.16 -19.72
C ILE A 256 12.57 9.11 -20.83
N LYS A 257 13.72 9.07 -21.53
CA LYS A 257 14.00 8.07 -22.57
C LYS A 257 13.90 6.65 -22.03
N ARG A 258 14.49 6.38 -20.85
CA ARG A 258 14.43 5.07 -20.20
C ARG A 258 13.01 4.71 -19.76
N PHE A 259 12.24 5.65 -19.23
CA PHE A 259 10.84 5.44 -18.88
C PHE A 259 10.02 5.04 -20.12
N ASN A 260 10.10 5.81 -21.20
CA ASN A 260 9.37 5.56 -22.44
C ASN A 260 9.75 4.21 -23.06
N LYS A 261 11.05 3.87 -23.09
CA LYS A 261 11.50 2.55 -23.54
C LYS A 261 10.90 1.41 -22.70
N ARG A 262 10.86 1.55 -21.38
CA ARG A 262 10.30 0.55 -20.46
C ARG A 262 8.78 0.46 -20.56
N ARG A 263 8.09 1.58 -20.76
CA ARG A 263 6.65 1.63 -21.06
C ARG A 263 6.36 0.90 -22.38
N ARG A 264 7.11 1.13 -23.45
CA ARG A 264 6.99 0.39 -24.73
C ARG A 264 7.20 -1.11 -24.54
N ASN A 265 8.17 -1.53 -23.74
CA ASN A 265 8.35 -2.95 -23.40
C ASN A 265 7.15 -3.52 -22.64
N ALA A 266 6.54 -2.77 -21.72
CA ALA A 266 5.33 -3.19 -21.03
C ALA A 266 4.14 -3.32 -22.00
N ARG A 267 4.04 -2.46 -23.02
CA ARG A 267 3.03 -2.61 -24.10
C ARG A 267 3.23 -3.91 -24.87
N LYS A 268 4.48 -4.26 -25.23
CA LYS A 268 4.81 -5.56 -25.85
C LYS A 268 4.42 -6.74 -24.95
N MET A 269 4.64 -6.64 -23.63
CA MET A 269 4.18 -7.66 -22.67
C MET A 269 2.65 -7.74 -22.63
N ALA A 270 1.92 -6.62 -22.71
CA ALA A 270 0.47 -6.60 -22.77
C ALA A 270 -0.05 -7.33 -24.02
N VAL A 271 0.52 -7.06 -25.20
CA VAL A 271 0.20 -7.79 -26.45
C VAL A 271 0.44 -9.30 -26.29
N GLN A 272 1.58 -9.68 -25.71
CA GLN A 272 1.89 -11.09 -25.44
C GLN A 272 0.82 -11.75 -24.55
N ILE A 273 0.35 -11.07 -23.49
CA ILE A 273 -0.71 -11.57 -22.60
C ILE A 273 -2.02 -11.73 -23.36
N LEU A 274 -2.42 -10.71 -24.11
CA LEU A 274 -3.67 -10.70 -24.88
C LEU A 274 -3.71 -11.83 -25.91
N ASN A 275 -2.57 -12.14 -26.54
CA ASN A 275 -2.41 -13.20 -27.54
C ASN A 275 -2.16 -14.60 -26.96
N THR A 276 -2.00 -14.73 -25.63
CA THR A 276 -1.74 -16.02 -24.98
C THR A 276 -2.89 -16.41 -24.04
N PRO A 277 -3.86 -17.23 -24.49
CA PRO A 277 -5.08 -17.53 -23.74
C PRO A 277 -4.84 -18.07 -22.31
N THR A 278 -3.81 -18.90 -22.13
CA THR A 278 -3.45 -19.47 -20.82
C THR A 278 -2.91 -18.43 -19.84
N VAL A 279 -2.28 -17.36 -20.33
CA VAL A 279 -1.78 -16.25 -19.51
C VAL A 279 -2.89 -15.23 -19.25
N ARG A 280 -3.84 -15.09 -20.19
CA ARG A 280 -5.02 -14.22 -20.06
C ARG A 280 -6.10 -14.80 -19.13
N GLN A 281 -6.19 -16.12 -18.98
CA GLN A 281 -7.22 -16.80 -18.20
C GLN A 281 -7.54 -16.21 -16.80
N PRO A 282 -6.58 -15.75 -15.98
CA PRO A 282 -6.87 -15.15 -14.67
C PRO A 282 -7.40 -13.70 -14.74
N MET A 283 -7.42 -13.06 -15.91
CA MET A 283 -7.81 -11.66 -16.07
C MET A 283 -9.33 -11.49 -16.14
N THR A 284 -9.83 -10.39 -15.57
CA THR A 284 -11.21 -9.93 -15.80
C THR A 284 -11.34 -9.26 -17.16
N ASP A 285 -12.54 -9.21 -17.72
CA ASP A 285 -12.81 -8.52 -18.99
C ASP A 285 -12.40 -7.02 -18.92
N GLN A 286 -12.67 -6.36 -17.80
CA GLN A 286 -12.22 -4.97 -17.57
C GLN A 286 -10.70 -4.84 -17.61
N ALA A 287 -9.95 -5.78 -17.03
CA ALA A 287 -8.49 -5.75 -17.07
C ALA A 287 -7.97 -6.00 -18.49
N VAL A 288 -8.66 -6.84 -19.26
CA VAL A 288 -8.36 -7.06 -20.68
C VAL A 288 -8.58 -5.78 -21.49
N ASP A 289 -9.67 -5.06 -21.25
CA ASP A 289 -9.97 -3.82 -21.98
C ASP A 289 -8.93 -2.73 -21.70
N VAL A 290 -8.53 -2.56 -20.43
CA VAL A 290 -7.42 -1.66 -20.05
C VAL A 290 -6.12 -2.06 -20.75
N LEU A 291 -5.82 -3.36 -20.87
CA LEU A 291 -4.62 -3.81 -21.59
C LEU A 291 -4.69 -3.58 -23.09
N LYS A 292 -5.86 -3.73 -23.72
CA LYS A 292 -6.03 -3.42 -25.16
C LYS A 292 -5.80 -1.94 -25.40
N GLU A 293 -6.40 -1.07 -24.60
CA GLU A 293 -6.20 0.37 -24.68
C GLU A 293 -4.72 0.74 -24.52
N PHE A 294 -4.05 0.17 -23.50
CA PHE A 294 -2.62 0.41 -23.29
C PHE A 294 -1.73 -0.15 -24.41
N ALA A 295 -2.06 -1.33 -24.93
CA ALA A 295 -1.34 -1.94 -26.03
C ALA A 295 -1.47 -1.09 -27.30
N GLY A 296 -2.64 -0.48 -27.54
CA GLY A 296 -2.88 0.46 -28.64
C GLY A 296 -2.53 -0.14 -30.00
N ASP A 297 -1.89 0.66 -30.85
CA ASP A 297 -1.40 0.29 -32.20
C ASP A 297 -0.62 -1.04 -32.26
N LEU A 298 0.21 -1.34 -31.27
CA LEU A 298 0.99 -2.59 -31.19
C LEU A 298 0.12 -3.86 -31.10
N TYR A 299 -1.13 -3.75 -30.66
CA TYR A 299 -2.07 -4.87 -30.64
C TYR A 299 -2.76 -5.06 -31.99
N ASP A 300 -3.00 -3.97 -32.72
CA ASP A 300 -3.72 -3.98 -33.99
C ASP A 300 -2.82 -4.33 -35.19
N GLY A 301 -1.50 -4.44 -35.00
CA GLY A 301 -0.56 -4.99 -35.97
C GLY A 301 0.35 -3.97 -36.67
N ASP A 302 0.42 -2.73 -36.17
CA ASP A 302 1.40 -1.75 -36.65
C ASP A 302 2.76 -2.01 -35.99
N ASP A 303 3.54 -2.88 -36.63
CA ASP A 303 4.97 -3.06 -36.36
C ASP A 303 5.73 -1.81 -36.83
N ASP A 304 5.74 -0.74 -36.03
CA ASP A 304 6.75 0.30 -36.14
C ASP A 304 8.05 -0.22 -35.52
N ASP A 305 8.72 -1.11 -36.24
CA ASP A 305 10.14 -1.39 -36.09
C ASP A 305 10.94 -0.12 -36.41
N ASP A 306 11.19 0.71 -35.39
CA ASP A 306 12.22 1.74 -35.44
C ASP A 306 12.93 1.83 -34.07
N ASP A 307 14.19 1.36 -34.09
CA ASP A 307 15.41 1.59 -33.28
C ASP A 307 15.38 1.85 -31.75
#